data_AF-A0A966ET12-F1
#
_entry.id   AF-A0A966ET12-F1
#
_cell.length_a   1.000
_cell.length_b   1.000
_cell.length_c   1.000
_cell.angle_alpha   90.00
_cell.angle_beta   90.00
_cell.angle_gamma   90.00
#
_symmetry.space_group_name_H-M   'P 1'
#
loop_
_entity.id
_entity.type
_entity.pdbx_description
1 polymer ?
#
loop_
_entity_poly.entity_id
_entity_poly.type
_entity_poly.pdbx_seq_one_letter_code
_entity_poly.pdbx_strand_id
1 'polypeptide(L)' 'GKSLGLDNDWAYRIIKMVGNYGESFERNLGQGSPLKIDRGINALWFDGGLQYGIPIR' A
#
# COMPACT_ATOMS: atom_id res chain seq x y z
N GLY A 1 4.18 -8.74 14.51
CA GLY A 1 4.67 -10.10 14.25
C GLY A 1 5.98 -10.25 15.00
N LYS A 2 5.98 -11.04 16.07
CA LYS A 2 6.92 -11.06 17.22
C LYS A 2 8.34 -10.50 17.01
N SER A 3 9.03 -10.87 15.92
CA SER A 3 10.37 -10.36 15.57
C SER A 3 10.45 -8.85 15.36
N LEU A 4 9.34 -8.20 14.99
CA LEU A 4 9.20 -6.76 14.82
C LEU A 4 8.71 -6.05 16.10
N GLY A 5 8.55 -6.77 17.22
CA GLY A 5 8.03 -6.22 18.48
C GLY A 5 6.53 -5.91 18.48
N LEU A 6 5.78 -6.35 17.46
CA LEU A 6 4.34 -6.11 17.31
C LEU A 6 3.54 -7.40 17.54
N ASP A 7 2.24 -7.27 17.83
CA ASP A 7 1.32 -8.42 17.88
C ASP A 7 1.19 -9.13 16.52
N ASN A 8 0.66 -10.35 16.53
CA ASN A 8 0.57 -11.17 15.31
C ASN A 8 -0.40 -10.59 14.28
N ASP A 9 -1.38 -9.80 14.72
CA ASP A 9 -2.43 -9.25 13.86
C ASP A 9 -2.04 -7.87 13.29
N TRP A 10 -0.81 -7.42 13.49
CA TRP A 10 -0.34 -6.09 13.09
C TRP A 10 -0.67 -5.74 11.63
N ALA A 11 -0.41 -6.66 10.69
CA ALA A 11 -0.66 -6.44 9.27
C ALA A 11 -2.16 -6.36 8.98
N TYR A 12 -2.97 -7.24 9.59
CA TYR A 12 -4.42 -7.19 9.51
C TYR A 12 -4.98 -5.86 10.00
N ARG A 13 -4.48 -5.36 11.14
CA ARG A 13 -4.88 -4.07 11.70
C ARG A 13 -4.56 -2.90 10.77
N ILE A 14 -3.39 -2.90 10.13
CA ILE A 14 -3.02 -1.86 9.16
C ILE A 14 -4.01 -1.85 7.99
N ILE A 15 -4.21 -3.00 7.34
CA ILE A 15 -5.12 -3.09 6.19
C ILE A 15 -6.55 -2.70 6.60
N LYS A 16 -7.01 -3.12 7.77
CA LYS A 16 -8.34 -2.75 8.29
C LYS A 16 -8.48 -1.23 8.52
N MET A 17 -7.43 -0.56 8.98
CA MET A 17 -7.50 0.86 9.32
C MET A 17 -7.35 1.77 8.10
N VAL A 18 -6.42 1.46 7.19
CA VAL A 18 -6.06 2.38 6.09
C VAL A 18 -6.24 1.78 4.69
N GLY A 19 -6.46 0.47 4.59
CA GLY A 19 -6.43 -0.28 3.33
C GLY A 19 -5.01 -0.63 2.91
N ASN A 20 -4.89 -1.31 1.78
CA ASN A 20 -3.61 -1.53 1.12
C ASN A 20 -3.11 -0.27 0.39
N TYR A 21 -1.91 -0.34 -0.17
CA TYR A 21 -1.28 0.77 -0.89
C TYR A 21 -2.14 1.32 -2.03
N GLY A 22 -2.72 0.44 -2.84
CA GLY A 22 -3.57 0.82 -3.98
C GLY A 22 -4.82 1.57 -3.52
N GLU A 23 -5.49 1.11 -2.47
CA GLU A 23 -6.67 1.76 -1.89
C GLU A 23 -6.33 3.13 -1.30
N SER A 24 -5.22 3.20 -0.55
CA SER A 24 -4.74 4.46 0.03
C SER A 24 -4.35 5.48 -1.04
N PHE A 25 -3.66 5.06 -2.11
CA PHE A 25 -3.32 5.94 -3.22
C PHE A 25 -4.59 6.42 -3.92
N GLU A 26 -5.53 5.52 -4.22
CA GLU A 26 -6.73 5.86 -5.00
C GLU A 26 -7.60 6.90 -4.33
N ARG A 27 -7.80 6.75 -3.02
CA ARG A 27 -8.62 7.67 -2.22
C ARG A 27 -8.01 9.06 -2.07
N ASN A 28 -6.68 9.16 -2.01
CA ASN A 28 -6.00 10.42 -1.66
C ASN A 28 -5.40 11.13 -2.87
N LEU A 29 -4.85 10.40 -3.84
CA LEU A 29 -4.08 10.94 -4.97
C LEU A 29 -4.67 10.53 -6.33
N GLY A 30 -5.23 9.33 -6.41
CA GLY A 30 -5.67 8.72 -7.66
C GLY A 30 -6.95 9.28 -8.25
N GLN A 31 -7.57 8.50 -9.13
CA GLN A 31 -8.81 8.89 -9.81
C GLN A 31 -10.00 9.00 -8.85
N GLY A 32 -9.92 8.44 -7.65
CA GLY A 32 -10.85 8.65 -6.54
C GLY A 32 -10.71 10.00 -5.82
N SER A 33 -9.63 10.75 -6.01
CA SER A 33 -9.39 12.04 -5.34
C SER A 33 -9.54 13.24 -6.29
N PRO A 34 -9.56 14.48 -5.78
CA PRO A 34 -9.55 15.68 -6.63
C PRO A 34 -8.28 15.85 -7.48
N LEU A 35 -7.18 15.19 -7.11
CA LEU A 35 -5.88 15.36 -7.77
C LEU A 35 -5.76 14.57 -9.07
N LYS A 36 -6.47 13.44 -9.19
CA LYS A 36 -6.53 12.62 -10.43
C LYS A 36 -5.15 12.21 -10.96
N ILE A 37 -4.23 11.89 -10.07
CA ILE A 37 -2.85 11.50 -10.43
C ILE A 37 -2.83 10.04 -10.88
N ASP A 38 -2.26 9.80 -12.05
CA ASP A 38 -2.00 8.43 -12.52
C ASP A 38 -0.88 7.75 -11.73
N ARG A 39 -0.94 6.42 -11.59
CA ARG A 39 0.03 5.67 -10.78
C ARG A 39 1.47 5.89 -11.24
N GLY A 40 1.74 5.85 -12.54
CA GLY A 40 3.09 6.06 -13.09
C GLY A 40 4.15 5.23 -12.35
N ILE A 41 5.23 5.89 -11.91
CA ILE A 41 6.32 5.24 -11.14
C ILE A 41 5.86 4.66 -9.80
N ASN A 42 4.71 5.08 -9.27
CA ASN A 42 4.11 4.57 -8.04
C ASN A 42 3.28 3.29 -8.27
N ALA A 43 3.17 2.78 -9.50
CA ALA A 43 2.59 1.46 -9.74
C ALA A 43 3.44 0.35 -9.09
N LEU A 44 2.87 -0.85 -8.98
CA LEU A 44 3.61 -2.02 -8.53
C LEU A 44 4.72 -2.38 -9.53
N TRP A 45 5.79 -2.97 -9.04
CA TRP A 45 6.96 -3.31 -9.85
C TRP A 45 6.65 -4.21 -11.06
N PHE A 46 5.67 -5.11 -10.94
CA PHE A 46 5.24 -5.97 -12.06
C PHE A 46 4.24 -5.28 -13.01
N ASP A 47 3.72 -4.11 -12.61
CA ASP A 47 2.84 -3.25 -13.41
C ASP A 47 3.59 -2.04 -14.00
N GLY A 48 4.92 -2.13 -14.12
CA GLY A 48 5.76 -1.09 -14.72
C GLY A 48 6.12 0.08 -13.80
N GLY A 49 5.83 -0.01 -12.50
CA GLY A 49 6.25 0.97 -11.51
C GLY A 49 7.47 0.53 -10.69
N LEU A 50 7.72 1.24 -9.58
CA LEU A 50 8.88 1.02 -8.71
C LEU A 50 8.48 0.54 -7.31
N GLN A 51 7.18 0.44 -7.00
CA GLN A 51 6.74 -0.03 -5.68
C GLN A 51 6.92 -1.55 -5.57
N TYR A 52 7.92 -1.94 -4.78
CA TYR A 52 8.26 -3.32 -4.49
C TYR A 52 8.06 -3.63 -3.01
N GLY A 53 7.12 -4.53 -2.70
CA GLY A 53 6.92 -5.04 -1.35
C GLY A 53 7.99 -6.08 -1.03
N ILE A 54 8.92 -5.74 -0.13
CA ILE A 54 9.94 -6.69 0.34
C ILE A 54 9.24 -7.91 0.99
N PRO A 55 9.70 -9.15 0.71
CA PRO A 55 9.09 -10.34 1.30
C PRO A 55 9.16 -10.31 2.83
N ILE A 56 8.01 -10.45 3.48
CA ILE A 56 7.92 -10.72 4.92
C ILE A 56 7.96 -12.24 5.09
N ARG A 57 9.09 -12.76 5.58
CA ARG A 57 9.39 -14.20 5.74
C ARG A 57 10.09 -14.47 7.07
#